data_AF-A0A8H7NG09-F1
#
_entry.id   AF-A0A8H7NG09-F1
#
_cell.length_a   1.000
_cell.length_b   1.000
_cell.length_c   1.000
_cell.angle_alpha   90.00
_cell.angle_beta   90.00
_cell.angle_gamma   90.00
#
_symmetry.space_group_name_H-M   'P 1'
#
loop_
_entity.id
_entity.type
_entity.pdbx_description
1 polymer ?
#
loop_
_entity_poly.entity_id
_entity_poly.type
_entity_poly.pdbx_seq_one_letter_code
_entity_poly.pdbx_strand_id
1 'polypeptide(L)'
;MNLLLDLLEPYNCPAIQSATLLTLVVALIDTPSNTRTFESLDGLLTVTSLFKSRSTAREVKLKLVEFLYFYLMPEMPSIPRADQRDSVPAMLQRSPSKLAGAFSAADISRKQPDGDQEWMLTTEEKQELLSRHLSSVEDLVRDLRECAPFGGVIS
;
A
#
# COMPACT_ATOMS: atom_id res chain seq x y z
N MET A 1 -10.42 -12.66 6.49
CA MET A 1 -9.31 -12.04 7.24
C MET A 1 -9.15 -12.60 8.65
N ASN A 2 -10.22 -12.81 9.43
CA ASN A 2 -10.14 -13.29 10.84
C ASN A 2 -9.18 -14.47 11.04
N LEU A 3 -9.30 -15.54 10.25
CA LEU A 3 -8.39 -16.69 10.33
C LEU A 3 -6.90 -16.30 10.16
N LEU A 4 -6.58 -15.30 9.32
CA LEU A 4 -5.20 -14.83 9.19
C LEU A 4 -4.76 -14.04 10.44
N LEU A 5 -5.66 -13.31 11.09
CA LEU A 5 -5.33 -12.59 12.33
C LEU A 5 -5.14 -13.58 13.49
N ASP A 6 -5.95 -14.63 13.57
CA ASP A 6 -5.82 -15.70 14.58
C ASP A 6 -4.46 -16.42 14.46
N LEU A 7 -3.96 -16.59 13.22
CA LEU A 7 -2.63 -17.18 12.98
C LEU A 7 -1.46 -16.28 13.47
N LEU A 8 -1.70 -15.00 13.76
CA LEU A 8 -0.71 -14.10 14.37
C LEU A 8 -0.65 -14.20 15.90
N GLU A 9 -1.53 -14.97 16.53
CA GLU A 9 -1.54 -15.12 17.98
C GLU A 9 -0.20 -15.66 18.52
N PRO A 10 0.21 -15.23 19.73
CA PRO A 10 1.55 -15.50 20.26
C PRO A 10 1.83 -16.97 20.59
N TYR A 11 0.82 -17.85 20.61
CA TYR A 11 1.02 -19.30 20.77
C TYR A 11 1.50 -19.98 19.49
N ASN A 12 1.31 -19.35 18.32
CA ASN A 12 1.76 -19.89 17.05
C ASN A 12 3.28 -19.74 16.92
N CYS A 13 3.91 -20.70 16.23
CA CYS A 13 5.35 -20.65 16.04
C CYS A 13 5.76 -19.50 15.09
N PRO A 14 7.00 -18.99 15.20
CA PRO A 14 7.48 -17.86 14.38
C PRO A 14 7.34 -18.07 12.86
N ALA A 15 7.45 -19.31 12.38
CA ALA A 15 7.28 -19.65 10.97
C ALA A 15 5.84 -19.41 10.48
N ILE A 16 4.84 -19.79 11.28
CA ILE A 16 3.42 -19.55 10.96
C ILE A 16 3.14 -18.05 10.94
N GLN A 17 3.60 -17.31 11.95
CA GLN A 17 3.43 -15.86 12.02
C GLN A 17 4.07 -15.16 10.82
N SER A 18 5.29 -15.56 10.43
CA SER A 18 6.01 -15.00 9.28
C SER A 18 5.29 -15.28 7.95
N ALA A 19 4.84 -16.52 7.73
CA ALA A 19 4.08 -16.90 6.54
C ALA A 19 2.73 -16.17 6.46
N THR A 20 2.10 -15.95 7.61
CA THR A 20 0.83 -15.24 7.73
C THR A 20 1.00 -13.75 7.39
N LEU A 21 2.06 -13.09 7.89
CA LEU A 21 2.36 -11.71 7.55
C LEU A 21 2.59 -11.53 6.04
N LEU A 22 3.35 -12.43 5.41
CA LEU A 22 3.53 -12.42 3.96
C LEU A 22 2.21 -12.61 3.22
N THR A 23 1.36 -13.52 3.70
CA THR A 23 0.04 -13.76 3.12
C THR A 23 -0.87 -12.54 3.25
N LEU A 24 -0.78 -11.82 4.38
CA LEU A 24 -1.49 -10.54 4.55
C LEU A 24 -0.98 -9.50 3.56
N VAL A 25 0.33 -9.33 3.35
CA VAL A 25 0.85 -8.41 2.32
C VAL A 25 0.23 -8.72 0.95
N VAL A 26 0.25 -9.99 0.54
CA VAL A 26 -0.30 -10.42 -0.75
C VAL A 26 -1.83 -10.23 -0.83
N ALA A 27 -2.55 -10.39 0.29
CA ALA A 27 -3.98 -10.18 0.33
C ALA A 27 -4.38 -8.68 0.31
N LEU A 28 -3.48 -7.79 0.70
CA LEU A 28 -3.73 -6.35 0.84
C LEU A 28 -3.21 -5.52 -0.34
N ILE A 29 -2.16 -6.00 -1.04
CA ILE A 29 -1.57 -5.28 -2.16
C ILE A 29 -2.60 -5.06 -3.29
N ASP A 30 -2.63 -3.86 -3.84
CA ASP A 30 -3.56 -3.41 -4.88
C ASP A 30 -5.05 -3.67 -4.58
N THR A 31 -5.41 -3.89 -3.31
CA THR A 31 -6.78 -4.25 -2.90
C THR A 31 -7.21 -3.43 -1.68
N PRO A 32 -7.51 -2.13 -1.83
CA PRO A 32 -7.86 -1.25 -0.71
C PRO A 32 -9.03 -1.78 0.12
N SER A 33 -10.06 -2.35 -0.50
CA SER A 33 -11.20 -2.96 0.21
C SER A 33 -10.79 -4.03 1.23
N ASN A 34 -9.76 -4.82 0.93
CA ASN A 34 -9.22 -5.80 1.86
C ASN A 34 -8.51 -5.07 3.01
N THR A 35 -7.76 -4.00 2.74
CA THR A 35 -7.13 -3.18 3.78
C THR A 35 -8.17 -2.56 4.72
N ARG A 36 -9.32 -2.09 4.21
CA ARG A 36 -10.44 -1.61 5.04
C ARG A 36 -11.03 -2.69 5.91
N THR A 37 -11.18 -3.90 5.35
CA THR A 37 -11.61 -5.07 6.12
C THR A 37 -10.59 -5.41 7.23
N PHE A 38 -9.29 -5.37 6.93
CA PHE A 38 -8.22 -5.63 7.89
C PHE A 38 -8.25 -4.64 9.06
N GLU A 39 -8.40 -3.35 8.78
CA GLU A 39 -8.50 -2.32 9.80
C GLU A 39 -9.77 -2.45 10.64
N SER A 40 -10.92 -2.74 10.01
CA SER A 40 -12.19 -2.92 10.73
C SER A 40 -12.20 -4.12 11.68
N LEU A 41 -11.27 -5.06 11.49
CA LEU A 41 -11.09 -6.27 12.31
C LEU A 41 -9.92 -6.13 13.30
N ASP A 42 -9.56 -4.91 13.68
CA ASP A 42 -8.46 -4.62 14.62
C ASP A 42 -7.10 -5.22 14.18
N GLY A 43 -6.89 -5.33 12.86
CA GLY A 43 -5.66 -5.87 12.30
C GLY A 43 -4.42 -5.07 12.72
N LEU A 44 -4.53 -3.73 12.76
CA LEU A 44 -3.45 -2.86 13.23
C LEU A 44 -3.12 -3.08 14.71
N LEU A 45 -4.15 -3.23 15.56
CA LEU A 45 -3.95 -3.55 16.98
C LEU A 45 -3.25 -4.90 17.13
N THR A 46 -3.64 -5.90 16.35
CA THR A 46 -3.07 -7.25 16.38
C THR A 46 -1.58 -7.22 16.01
N VAL A 47 -1.25 -6.63 14.85
CA VAL A 47 0.12 -6.50 14.35
C VAL A 47 1.00 -5.70 15.31
N THR A 48 0.54 -4.54 15.79
CA THR A 48 1.33 -3.70 16.71
C THR A 48 1.48 -4.34 18.09
N SER A 49 0.49 -5.09 18.57
CA SER A 49 0.59 -5.83 19.84
C SER A 49 1.64 -6.94 19.74
N LEU A 50 1.65 -7.70 18.64
CA LEU A 50 2.68 -8.69 18.37
C LEU A 50 4.07 -8.04 18.25
N PHE A 51 4.18 -6.87 17.62
CA PHE A 51 5.44 -6.13 17.50
C PHE A 51 5.99 -5.64 18.85
N LYS A 52 5.11 -5.09 19.70
CA LYS A 52 5.43 -4.59 21.04
C LYS A 52 5.81 -5.70 22.02
N SER A 53 5.28 -6.92 21.81
CA SER A 53 5.61 -8.05 22.67
C SER A 53 7.11 -8.33 22.71
N ARG A 54 7.64 -8.53 23.93
CA ARG A 54 9.05 -8.86 24.15
C ARG A 54 9.37 -10.33 23.81
N SER A 55 8.36 -11.20 23.77
CA SER A 55 8.53 -12.63 23.45
C SER A 55 8.57 -12.90 21.95
N THR A 56 8.20 -11.93 21.11
CA THR A 56 8.19 -12.09 19.65
C THR A 56 9.61 -12.26 19.11
N ALA A 57 9.81 -13.32 18.33
CA ALA A 57 11.09 -13.64 17.73
C ALA A 57 11.61 -12.49 16.84
N ARG A 58 12.93 -12.29 16.82
CA ARG A 58 13.57 -11.19 16.07
C ARG A 58 13.21 -11.22 14.58
N GLU A 59 13.15 -12.40 13.98
CA GLU A 59 12.77 -12.56 12.56
C GLU A 59 11.34 -12.07 12.30
N VAL A 60 10.40 -12.38 13.19
CA VAL A 60 9.00 -11.93 13.09
C VAL A 60 8.93 -10.41 13.28
N LYS A 61 9.73 -9.83 14.19
CA LYS A 61 9.81 -8.37 14.34
C LYS A 61 10.27 -7.67 13.07
N LEU A 62 11.24 -8.23 12.35
CA LEU A 62 11.66 -7.69 11.06
C LEU A 62 10.51 -7.73 10.04
N LYS A 63 9.78 -8.86 9.97
CA LYS A 63 8.60 -8.98 9.10
C LYS A 63 7.47 -8.04 9.47
N LEU A 64 7.25 -7.77 10.74
CA LEU A 64 6.27 -6.79 11.21
C LEU A 64 6.66 -5.38 10.79
N VAL A 65 7.94 -5.01 10.88
CA VAL A 65 8.42 -3.71 10.39
C VAL A 65 8.25 -3.58 8.88
N GLU A 66 8.63 -4.60 8.10
CA GLU A 66 8.36 -4.64 6.65
C GLU A 66 6.87 -4.48 6.34
N PHE A 67 6.00 -5.16 7.08
CA PHE A 67 4.55 -5.04 6.95
C PHE A 67 4.05 -3.63 7.29
N LEU A 68 4.56 -2.99 8.34
CA LEU A 68 4.18 -1.63 8.71
C LEU A 68 4.62 -0.60 7.67
N TYR A 69 5.81 -0.76 7.10
CA TYR A 69 6.25 0.05 5.96
C TYR A 69 5.34 -0.13 4.76
N PHE A 70 5.03 -1.39 4.39
CA PHE A 70 4.08 -1.70 3.33
C PHE A 70 2.70 -1.06 3.58
N TYR A 71 2.16 -1.17 4.79
CA TYR A 71 0.88 -0.60 5.14
C TYR A 71 0.86 0.92 4.94
N LEU A 72 1.92 1.62 5.37
CA LEU A 72 2.05 3.07 5.25
C LEU A 72 2.33 3.57 3.82
N MET A 73 2.70 2.69 2.88
CA MET A 73 2.87 3.09 1.49
C MET A 73 1.55 3.61 0.88
N PRO A 74 1.62 4.60 -0.03
CA PRO A 74 0.46 5.07 -0.77
C PRO A 74 -0.24 3.91 -1.51
N GLU A 75 -1.58 3.88 -1.49
CA GLU A 75 -2.38 2.86 -2.20
C GLU A 75 -2.46 3.11 -3.72
N MET A 76 -1.97 4.26 -4.19
CA MET A 76 -1.83 4.60 -5.61
C MET A 76 -0.38 4.96 -5.94
N PRO A 77 0.10 4.64 -7.16
CA PRO A 77 1.24 5.35 -7.70
C PRO A 77 0.83 6.82 -7.88
N SER A 78 1.55 7.75 -7.24
CA SER A 78 1.44 9.18 -7.52
C SER A 78 1.98 9.45 -8.93
N ILE A 79 1.22 9.08 -9.95
CA ILE A 79 1.46 9.55 -11.32
C ILE A 79 0.98 11.00 -11.29
N PRO A 80 1.86 12.00 -11.48
CA PRO A 80 1.40 13.36 -11.67
C PRO A 80 0.46 13.31 -12.87
N ARG A 81 -0.82 13.61 -12.65
CA ARG A 81 -1.72 13.88 -13.77
C ARG A 81 -1.04 15.02 -14.52
N ALA A 82 -0.58 14.74 -15.74
CA ALA A 82 -0.15 15.80 -16.63
C ALA A 82 -1.38 16.70 -16.78
N ASP A 83 -1.36 17.85 -16.10
CA ASP A 83 -2.36 18.88 -16.28
C ASP A 83 -2.58 19.02 -17.77
N GLN A 84 -3.85 18.80 -18.16
CA GLN A 84 -4.32 18.99 -19.51
C GLN A 84 -3.98 20.43 -19.87
N ARG A 85 -2.85 20.62 -20.54
CA ARG A 85 -2.35 21.93 -20.92
C ARG A 85 -3.47 22.61 -21.68
N ASP A 86 -3.96 23.69 -21.10
CA ASP A 86 -4.83 24.65 -21.73
C ASP A 86 -4.26 24.99 -23.13
N SER A 87 -5.12 24.79 -24.13
CA SER A 87 -5.13 25.47 -25.42
C SER A 87 -3.84 25.47 -26.26
N VAL A 88 -3.75 24.57 -27.23
CA VAL A 88 -3.12 24.86 -28.53
C VAL A 88 -4.20 24.82 -29.62
N PRO A 89 -4.36 25.87 -30.44
CA PRO A 89 -5.44 25.94 -31.42
C PRO A 89 -5.17 24.97 -32.57
N ALA A 90 -6.26 24.37 -33.05
CA ALA A 90 -6.30 23.54 -34.24
C ALA A 90 -5.77 24.31 -35.46
N MET A 91 -4.58 23.97 -35.95
CA MET A 91 -4.26 24.13 -37.37
C MET A 91 -3.03 23.30 -37.75
N LEU A 92 -3.19 22.55 -38.85
CA LEU A 92 -2.21 21.73 -39.58
C LEU A 92 -2.27 20.21 -39.35
N GLN A 93 -3.38 19.67 -39.85
CA GLN A 93 -3.37 18.43 -40.63
C GLN A 93 -2.17 18.36 -41.59
N ARG A 94 -1.29 17.35 -41.44
CA ARG A 94 -0.59 16.72 -42.57
C ARG A 94 -0.16 15.27 -42.27
N SER A 95 -0.93 14.39 -42.89
CA SER A 95 -0.73 13.02 -43.37
C SER A 95 0.03 11.92 -42.59
N PRO A 96 -0.50 10.67 -42.63
CA PRO A 96 -0.11 9.57 -41.77
C PRO A 96 0.98 8.72 -42.41
N SER A 97 2.02 8.39 -41.66
CA SER A 97 2.96 7.33 -42.03
C SER A 97 3.36 6.57 -40.78
N LYS A 98 2.65 5.45 -40.62
CA LYS A 98 3.04 4.19 -39.98
C LYS A 98 4.32 4.26 -39.14
N LEU A 99 4.16 4.32 -37.82
CA LEU A 99 4.95 3.58 -36.80
C LEU A 99 4.67 4.07 -35.36
N ALA A 100 3.89 5.14 -35.14
CA ALA A 100 3.57 5.65 -33.81
C ALA A 100 2.32 5.03 -33.13
N GLY A 101 1.81 3.90 -33.65
CA GLY A 101 0.58 3.26 -33.16
C GLY A 101 0.78 2.03 -32.28
N ALA A 102 2.02 1.59 -32.05
CA ALA A 102 2.30 0.36 -31.29
C ALA A 102 2.39 0.57 -29.77
N PHE A 103 2.44 1.81 -29.30
CA PHE A 103 2.44 2.13 -27.86
C PHE A 103 1.06 2.57 -27.34
N SER A 104 0.09 2.77 -28.24
CA SER A 104 -1.29 3.14 -27.88
C SER A 104 -2.22 1.94 -27.71
N ALA A 105 -1.70 0.71 -27.83
CA ALA A 105 -2.47 -0.54 -27.71
C ALA A 105 -2.28 -1.25 -26.35
N ALA A 106 -1.81 -0.52 -25.33
CA ALA A 106 -2.02 -0.89 -23.94
C ALA A 106 -2.90 0.17 -23.25
N ASP A 107 -3.90 0.67 -23.99
CA ASP A 107 -5.15 1.15 -23.40
C ASP A 107 -5.88 -0.06 -22.81
N ILE A 108 -5.31 -0.61 -21.72
CA ILE A 108 -6.11 -1.26 -20.70
C ILE A 108 -6.67 -0.09 -19.88
N SER A 109 -7.60 0.64 -20.48
CA SER A 109 -8.77 1.14 -19.76
C SER A 109 -9.48 -0.08 -19.18
N ARG A 110 -8.89 -0.66 -18.13
CA ARG A 110 -9.66 -1.19 -17.03
C ARG A 110 -10.42 0.04 -16.55
N LYS A 111 -11.64 0.17 -17.08
CA LYS A 111 -12.68 1.05 -16.57
C LYS A 111 -12.86 0.62 -15.12
N GLN A 112 -12.01 1.17 -14.26
CA GLN A 112 -11.99 0.88 -12.85
C GLN A 112 -13.32 1.42 -12.32
N PRO A 113 -14.13 0.59 -11.64
CA PRO A 113 -15.41 1.05 -11.16
C PRO A 113 -15.16 2.23 -10.22
N ASP A 114 -15.94 3.28 -10.40
CA ASP A 114 -15.93 4.55 -9.65
C ASP A 114 -15.99 4.35 -8.11
N GLY A 115 -16.27 3.13 -7.64
CA GLY A 115 -16.28 2.74 -6.23
C GLY A 115 -14.90 2.39 -5.62
N ASP A 116 -13.84 2.18 -6.41
CA ASP A 116 -12.51 1.89 -5.83
C ASP A 116 -11.89 3.12 -5.13
N GLN A 117 -12.23 4.33 -5.59
CA GLN A 117 -11.76 5.59 -4.99
C GLN A 117 -12.33 5.79 -3.58
N GLU A 118 -13.52 5.22 -3.28
CA GLU A 118 -14.22 5.37 -1.99
C GLU A 118 -13.47 4.67 -0.84
N TRP A 119 -12.64 3.66 -1.15
CA TRP A 119 -11.93 2.87 -0.16
C TRP A 119 -10.45 3.23 -0.02
N MET A 120 -9.98 4.23 -0.77
CA MET A 120 -8.58 4.63 -0.77
C MET A 120 -8.26 5.57 0.39
N LEU A 121 -7.21 5.24 1.15
CA LEU A 121 -6.68 6.12 2.20
C LEU A 121 -5.29 6.64 1.82
N THR A 122 -5.07 7.92 2.12
CA THR A 122 -3.76 8.58 2.06
C THR A 122 -2.80 8.01 3.11
N THR A 123 -1.50 8.20 2.90
CA THR A 123 -0.49 7.82 3.89
C THR A 123 -0.71 8.55 5.22
N GLU A 124 -1.16 9.80 5.20
CA GLU A 124 -1.48 10.60 6.37
C GLU A 124 -2.64 10.01 7.17
N GLU A 125 -3.72 9.59 6.52
CA GLU A 125 -4.87 8.94 7.19
C GLU A 125 -4.45 7.59 7.79
N LYS A 126 -3.68 6.80 7.04
CA LYS A 126 -3.14 5.53 7.55
C LYS A 126 -2.19 5.73 8.73
N GLN A 127 -1.39 6.79 8.71
CA GLN A 127 -0.54 7.19 9.83
C GLN A 127 -1.38 7.51 11.06
N GLU A 128 -2.50 8.24 10.90
CA GLU A 128 -3.41 8.53 12.01
C GLU A 128 -4.04 7.25 12.59
N LEU A 129 -4.41 6.29 11.74
CA LEU A 129 -4.93 5.00 12.21
C LEU A 129 -3.85 4.21 12.98
N LEU A 130 -2.62 4.18 12.48
CA LEU A 130 -1.53 3.45 13.12
C LEU A 130 -1.06 4.12 14.42
N SER A 131 -1.10 5.45 14.51
CA SER A 131 -0.66 6.21 15.69
C SER A 131 -1.52 5.93 16.93
N ARG A 132 -2.76 5.47 16.75
CA ARG A 132 -3.64 4.98 17.84
C ARG A 132 -3.07 3.75 18.55
N HIS A 133 -2.19 2.99 17.89
CA HIS A 133 -1.67 1.72 18.42
C HIS A 133 -0.15 1.71 18.65
N LEU A 134 0.58 2.64 18.02
CA LEU A 134 2.05 2.77 18.10
C LEU A 134 2.44 4.24 18.23
N SER A 135 3.27 4.59 19.22
CA SER A 135 3.67 5.98 19.50
C SER A 135 4.90 6.47 18.71
N SER A 136 5.51 5.59 17.91
CA SER A 136 6.75 5.86 17.16
C SER A 136 6.50 5.82 15.65
N VAL A 137 5.29 6.18 15.23
CA VAL A 137 4.88 6.09 13.81
C VAL A 137 5.56 7.19 13.00
N GLU A 138 5.84 8.33 13.61
CA GLU A 138 6.52 9.46 12.99
C GLU A 138 7.92 9.08 12.51
N ASP A 139 8.64 8.27 13.29
CA ASP A 139 9.96 7.75 12.90
C ASP A 139 9.83 6.78 11.72
N LEU A 140 8.84 5.88 11.71
CA LEU A 140 8.58 5.00 10.55
C LEU A 140 8.24 5.80 9.29
N VAL A 141 7.40 6.84 9.39
CA VAL A 141 7.01 7.65 8.23
C VAL A 141 8.19 8.48 7.72
N ARG A 142 9.02 9.02 8.62
CA ARG A 142 10.26 9.70 8.26
C ARG A 142 11.21 8.75 7.53
N ASP A 143 11.47 7.58 8.10
CA ASP A 143 12.36 6.58 7.51
C ASP A 143 11.83 6.11 6.14
N LEU A 144 10.51 5.96 5.97
CA LEU A 144 9.89 5.62 4.68
C LEU A 144 10.14 6.70 3.62
N ARG A 145 10.02 7.98 3.99
CA ARG A 145 10.26 9.13 3.10
C ARG A 145 11.74 9.28 2.73
N GLU A 146 12.65 9.01 3.68
CA GLU A 146 14.10 9.12 3.48
C GLU A 146 14.68 7.92 2.72
N CYS A 147 14.24 6.70 3.02
CA CYS A 147 14.85 5.47 2.50
C CYS A 147 14.22 4.97 1.19
N ALA A 148 13.02 5.40 0.82
CA ALA A 148 12.25 4.93 -0.35
C ALA A 148 12.44 3.41 -0.62
N PRO A 149 12.09 2.53 0.34
CA PRO A 149 12.56 1.14 0.41
C PRO A 149 12.16 0.26 -0.79
N PHE A 150 11.21 0.71 -1.63
CA PHE A 150 10.75 0.01 -2.82
C PHE A 150 10.89 0.81 -4.13
N GLY A 151 11.74 1.85 -4.15
CA GLY A 151 11.98 2.69 -5.33
C GLY A 151 11.07 3.91 -5.35
N GLY A 152 11.66 5.06 -5.07
CA GLY A 152 10.95 6.33 -4.94
C GLY A 152 10.27 6.80 -6.22
N VAL A 153 8.99 7.08 -6.10
CA VAL A 153 8.36 8.24 -6.73
C VAL A 153 7.27 8.68 -5.78
N ILE A 154 7.68 9.41 -4.74
CA ILE A 154 6.80 10.35 -4.07
C ILE A 154 7.11 11.67 -4.78
N SER A 155 6.23 12.09 -5.68
CA SER A 155 6.29 13.39 -6.35
C SER A 155 5.11 14.23 -5.94
#